data_AF-A0AAD1YBP0-F1
#
_entry.id   AF-A0AAD1YBP0-F1
#
_cell.length_a   1.000
_cell.length_b   1.000
_cell.length_c   1.000
_cell.angle_alpha   90.00
_cell.angle_beta   90.00
_cell.angle_gamma   90.00
#
_symmetry.space_group_name_H-M   'P 1'
#
loop_
_entity.id
_entity.type
_entity.pdbx_description
1 polymer ?
#
loop_
_entity_poly.entity_id
_entity_poly.type
_entity_poly.pdbx_seq_one_letter_code
_entity_poly.pdbx_strand_id
1 'polypeptide(L)'
;MSLTALELLKINLNESQYPVFSDAELENLLVANDNNVNKASWRGCLMKANTDSKIKVGPIEIENADPDYWNNLASIYQADYLEEQAKLNSTVSSGYKTSMQRADGY
;
A
#
# COMPACT_ATOMS: atom_id res chain seq x y z
N MET A 1 14.51 -4.15 17.55
CA MET A 1 13.71 -5.12 16.78
C MET A 1 13.10 -4.38 15.60
N SER A 2 13.25 -4.90 14.39
CA SER A 2 12.50 -4.43 13.23
C SER A 2 11.08 -4.99 13.30
N LEU A 3 10.09 -4.17 12.94
CA LEU A 3 8.71 -4.62 12.78
C LEU A 3 8.64 -5.58 11.58
N THR A 4 7.81 -6.62 11.67
CA THR A 4 7.52 -7.49 10.53
C THR A 4 6.59 -6.77 9.55
N ALA A 5 6.52 -7.24 8.30
CA ALA A 5 5.61 -6.69 7.31
C ALA A 5 4.13 -6.74 7.77
N LEU A 6 3.75 -7.81 8.47
CA LEU A 6 2.41 -7.98 9.04
C LEU A 6 2.14 -6.94 10.14
N GLU A 7 3.09 -6.75 11.06
CA GLU A 7 2.94 -5.77 12.13
C GLU A 7 2.88 -4.33 11.57
N LEU A 8 3.69 -4.03 10.55
CA LEU A 8 3.64 -2.74 9.87
C LEU A 8 2.31 -2.53 9.14
N LEU A 9 1.77 -3.56 8.49
CA LEU A 9 0.46 -3.48 7.83
C LEU A 9 -0.66 -3.25 8.84
N LYS A 10 -0.66 -3.92 10.00
CA LYS A 10 -1.63 -3.68 11.08
C LYS A 10 -1.60 -2.24 11.57
N ILE A 11 -0.40 -1.67 11.72
CA ILE A 11 -0.21 -0.28 12.13
C ILE A 11 -0.75 0.66 11.05
N ASN A 12 -0.38 0.45 9.78
CA ASN A 12 -0.83 1.27 8.66
C ASN A 12 -2.35 1.29 8.50
N LEU A 13 -3.00 0.15 8.74
CA LEU A 13 -4.46 0.02 8.68
C LEU A 13 -5.14 0.40 10.00
N ASN A 14 -4.41 0.79 11.04
CA ASN A 14 -4.94 1.11 12.37
C ASN A 14 -5.84 0.00 12.94
N GLU A 15 -5.47 -1.27 12.78
CA GLU A 15 -6.30 -2.42 13.20
C GLU A 15 -6.53 -2.47 14.71
N SER A 16 -5.69 -1.82 15.53
CA SER A 16 -5.96 -1.69 16.98
C SER A 16 -7.13 -0.76 17.30
N GLN A 17 -7.40 0.24 16.44
CA GLN A 17 -8.45 1.24 16.68
C GLN A 17 -9.71 0.94 15.86
N TYR A 18 -9.53 0.46 14.62
CA TYR A 18 -10.61 0.13 13.69
C TYR A 18 -10.43 -1.31 13.19
N PRO A 19 -10.63 -2.33 14.04
CA PRO A 19 -10.42 -3.72 13.63
C PRO A 19 -11.42 -4.11 12.53
N VAL A 20 -10.89 -4.51 11.37
CA VAL A 20 -11.70 -4.98 10.22
C VAL A 20 -11.20 -6.34 9.73
N PHE A 21 -9.89 -6.59 9.80
CA PHE A 21 -9.26 -7.80 9.30
C PHE A 21 -8.69 -8.64 10.44
N SER A 22 -8.74 -9.97 10.27
CA SER A 22 -7.98 -10.88 11.13
C SER A 22 -6.51 -10.96 10.67
N ASP A 23 -5.61 -11.43 11.52
CA ASP A 23 -4.20 -11.65 11.17
C ASP A 23 -4.02 -12.47 9.89
N ALA A 24 -4.79 -13.57 9.76
CA ALA A 24 -4.75 -14.42 8.57
C ALA A 24 -5.21 -13.69 7.29
N GLU A 25 -6.20 -12.80 7.39
CA GLU A 25 -6.67 -11.98 6.28
C GLU A 25 -5.61 -10.95 5.87
N LEU A 26 -4.91 -10.36 6.84
CA LEU A 26 -3.81 -9.43 6.59
C LEU A 26 -2.59 -10.11 5.98
N GLU A 27 -2.27 -11.32 6.43
CA GLU A 27 -1.22 -12.14 5.80
C GLU A 27 -1.59 -12.46 4.35
N ASN A 28 -2.83 -12.87 4.09
CA ASN A 28 -3.29 -13.12 2.73
C ASN A 28 -3.28 -11.84 1.87
N LEU A 29 -3.64 -10.70 2.44
CA LEU A 29 -3.57 -9.39 1.77
C LEU A 29 -2.12 -9.03 1.41
N LEU A 30 -1.14 -9.31 2.27
CA LEU A 30 0.28 -9.14 1.94
C LEU A 30 0.70 -10.04 0.78
N VAL A 31 0.38 -11.33 0.86
CA VAL A 31 0.74 -12.31 -0.17
C VAL A 31 0.14 -11.93 -1.52
N ALA A 32 -1.13 -11.55 -1.56
CA ALA A 32 -1.82 -11.11 -2.78
C ALA A 32 -1.26 -9.81 -3.38
N ASN A 33 -0.46 -9.06 -2.62
CA ASN A 33 0.16 -7.80 -3.03
C ASN A 33 1.69 -7.90 -3.03
N ASP A 34 2.23 -9.07 -3.38
CA ASP A 34 3.66 -9.30 -3.60
C ASP A 34 4.52 -9.07 -2.34
N ASN A 35 3.94 -9.24 -1.15
CA ASN A 35 4.52 -8.88 0.15
C ASN A 35 4.95 -7.39 0.25
N ASN A 36 4.41 -6.54 -0.63
CA ASN A 36 4.68 -5.11 -0.60
C ASN A 36 3.72 -4.43 0.39
N VAL A 37 4.27 -3.89 1.48
CA VAL A 37 3.47 -3.30 2.57
C VAL A 37 2.70 -2.07 2.09
N ASN A 38 3.28 -1.22 1.24
CA ASN A 38 2.59 -0.03 0.72
C ASN A 38 1.40 -0.41 -0.17
N LYS A 39 1.61 -1.36 -1.09
CA LYS A 39 0.55 -1.87 -1.97
C LYS A 39 -0.58 -2.53 -1.16
N ALA A 40 -0.22 -3.36 -0.17
CA ALA A 40 -1.20 -3.99 0.72
C ALA A 40 -1.94 -2.95 1.57
N SER A 41 -1.25 -1.93 2.09
CA SER A 41 -1.86 -0.85 2.88
C SER A 41 -2.84 -0.04 2.04
N TRP A 42 -2.47 0.28 0.80
CA TRP A 42 -3.35 0.93 -0.17
C TRP A 42 -4.64 0.13 -0.40
N ARG A 43 -4.52 -1.17 -0.70
CA ARG A 43 -5.67 -2.06 -0.90
C ARG A 43 -6.54 -2.20 0.35
N GLY A 44 -5.92 -2.37 1.51
CA GLY A 44 -6.63 -2.48 2.79
C GLY A 44 -7.40 -1.21 3.13
N CYS A 45 -6.83 -0.02 2.89
CA CYS A 45 -7.53 1.25 3.10
C CYS A 45 -8.77 1.37 2.21
N LEU A 46 -8.67 1.01 0.92
CA LEU A 46 -9.83 1.00 0.03
C LEU A 46 -10.91 0.03 0.51
N MET A 47 -10.54 -1.15 0.99
CA MET A 47 -11.50 -2.10 1.55
C MET A 47 -12.21 -1.52 2.78
N LYS A 48 -11.49 -0.88 3.70
CA LYS A 48 -12.08 -0.22 4.88
C LYS A 48 -12.98 0.94 4.54
N ALA A 49 -12.64 1.72 3.51
CA ALA A 49 -13.49 2.80 3.00
C ALA A 49 -14.84 2.29 2.47
N ASN A 50 -14.89 1.06 1.97
CA ASN A 50 -16.09 0.41 1.45
C ASN A 50 -16.83 -0.42 2.50
N THR A 51 -16.26 -0.60 3.71
CA THR A 51 -16.97 -1.24 4.81
C THR A 51 -18.04 -0.29 5.33
N ASP A 52 -19.25 -0.81 5.53
CA ASP A 52 -20.39 -0.02 6.02
C ASP A 52 -20.00 0.68 7.33
N SER A 53 -20.26 1.99 7.42
CA SER A 53 -19.81 2.88 8.50
C SER A 53 -20.32 2.46 9.89
N LYS A 54 -21.23 1.46 9.97
CA LYS A 54 -21.81 0.95 11.21
C LYS A 54 -21.60 -0.56 11.34
N ILE A 55 -20.44 -0.95 11.84
CA ILE A 55 -20.24 -2.31 12.35
C ILE A 55 -20.86 -2.39 13.75
N LYS A 56 -22.07 -2.94 13.87
CA LYS A 56 -22.70 -3.22 15.18
C LYS A 56 -21.99 -4.39 15.86
N VAL A 57 -21.13 -4.09 16.84
CA VAL A 57 -20.57 -5.10 17.77
C VAL A 57 -21.26 -4.98 19.14
N GLY A 58 -22.44 -5.62 19.26
CA GLY A 58 -23.21 -5.62 20.51
C GLY A 58 -23.92 -4.29 20.79
N PRO A 59 -24.19 -3.91 22.07
CA PRO A 59 -24.84 -2.64 22.42
C PRO A 59 -23.91 -1.42 22.32
N ILE A 60 -22.68 -1.58 21.84
CA ILE A 60 -21.67 -0.53 21.77
C ILE A 60 -21.44 -0.21 20.29
N GLU A 61 -21.71 1.04 19.90
CA GLU A 61 -21.40 1.54 18.56
C GLU A 61 -19.94 2.03 18.57
N ILE A 62 -19.08 1.41 17.77
CA ILE A 62 -17.74 1.94 17.50
C ILE A 62 -17.87 2.79 16.25
N GLU A 63 -17.65 4.10 16.36
CA GLU A 63 -17.61 4.99 15.22
C GLU A 63 -16.46 4.55 14.30
N ASN A 64 -16.78 4.03 13.11
CA ASN A 64 -15.76 3.80 12.10
C ASN A 64 -15.23 5.15 11.62
N ALA A 65 -13.95 5.23 11.28
CA ALA A 65 -13.44 6.42 10.59
C ALA A 65 -14.18 6.59 9.26
N ASP A 66 -14.47 7.85 8.91
CA ASP A 66 -15.15 8.20 7.66
C ASP A 66 -14.45 7.59 6.43
N PRO A 67 -15.21 7.20 5.38
CA PRO A 67 -14.64 6.70 4.13
C PRO A 67 -13.58 7.62 3.54
N ASP A 68 -13.74 8.94 3.68
CA ASP A 68 -12.76 9.93 3.25
C ASP A 68 -11.40 9.79 3.94
N TYR A 69 -11.37 9.46 5.24
CA TYR A 69 -10.10 9.22 5.94
C TYR A 69 -9.32 8.09 5.27
N TRP A 70 -10.00 6.96 5.02
CA TRP A 70 -9.40 5.80 4.37
C TRP A 70 -9.01 6.06 2.92
N ASN A 71 -9.82 6.81 2.16
CA ASN A 71 -9.51 7.18 0.78
C ASN A 71 -8.28 8.10 0.69
N ASN A 72 -8.14 9.06 1.60
CA ASN A 72 -6.95 9.92 1.66
C ASN A 72 -5.70 9.11 2.00
N LEU A 73 -5.80 8.20 2.99
CA LEU A 73 -4.70 7.33 3.39
C LEU A 73 -4.29 6.37 2.27
N ALA A 74 -5.28 5.80 1.56
CA ALA A 74 -5.08 4.98 0.36
C ALA A 74 -4.27 5.72 -0.72
N SER A 75 -4.58 6.99 -0.97
CA SER A 75 -3.87 7.83 -1.95
C SER A 75 -2.39 8.00 -1.60
N ILE A 76 -2.07 8.21 -0.31
CA ILE A 76 -0.69 8.34 0.17
C ILE A 76 0.09 7.05 -0.07
N TYR A 77 -0.45 5.90 0.33
CA TYR A 77 0.23 4.62 0.13
C TYR A 77 0.36 4.22 -1.34
N GLN A 78 -0.62 4.61 -2.18
CA GLN A 78 -0.52 4.43 -3.62
C GLN A 78 0.65 5.24 -4.20
N ALA A 79 0.79 6.51 -3.80
CA ALA A 79 1.89 7.36 -4.26
C ALA A 79 3.25 6.76 -3.88
N ASP A 80 3.44 6.36 -2.62
CA ASP A 80 4.69 5.77 -2.14
C ASP A 80 5.05 4.48 -2.90
N TYR A 81 4.06 3.61 -3.15
CA TYR A 81 4.24 2.40 -3.97
C TYR A 81 4.65 2.72 -5.42
N LEU A 82 4.03 3.72 -6.05
CA LEU A 82 4.38 4.14 -7.41
C LEU A 82 5.79 4.73 -7.47
N GLU A 83 6.18 5.53 -6.47
CA GLU A 83 7.54 6.06 -6.34
C GLU A 83 8.58 4.95 -6.16
N GLU A 84 8.27 3.93 -5.34
CA GLU A 84 9.13 2.76 -5.17
C GLU A 84 9.31 1.98 -6.48
N GLN A 85 8.20 1.72 -7.20
CA GLN A 85 8.26 1.08 -8.52
C GLN A 85 9.04 1.93 -9.55
N ALA A 86 8.87 3.25 -9.53
CA ALA A 86 9.60 4.13 -10.44
C ALA A 86 11.12 4.07 -10.21
N LYS A 87 11.55 3.98 -8.93
CA LYS A 87 12.97 3.80 -8.58
C LYS A 87 13.50 2.45 -9.08
N LEU A 88 12.75 1.37 -8.88
CA LEU A 88 13.10 0.02 -9.36
C LEU A 88 13.25 -0.02 -10.89
N ASN A 89 12.30 0.59 -11.62
CA ASN A 89 12.35 0.65 -13.09
C ASN A 89 13.49 1.53 -13.61
N SER A 90 13.84 2.61 -12.90
CA SER A 90 14.94 3.52 -13.30
C SER A 90 16.31 2.84 -13.23
N THR A 91 16.50 1.89 -12.32
CA THR A 91 17.75 1.10 -12.23
C THR A 91 17.95 0.18 -13.43
N VAL A 92 16.89 -0.25 -14.11
CA VAL A 92 16.97 -1.17 -15.27
C VAL A 92 17.38 -0.44 -16.56
N SER A 93 17.18 0.89 -16.65
CA SER A 93 17.47 1.69 -17.85
C SER A 93 18.86 2.35 -17.87
N SER A 94 19.86 1.77 -17.19
CA SER A 94 21.26 2.22 -17.28
C SER A 94 22.14 1.24 -18.08
N GLY A 95 21.67 0.85 -19.26
CA GLY A 95 22.44 0.05 -20.22
C GLY A 95 22.75 0.85 -21.50
N TYR A 96 23.95 1.45 -21.54
CA TYR A 96 24.69 1.89 -22.73
C TYR A 96 23.94 2.75 -23.78
N LYS A 97 24.03 4.08 -23.65
CA LYS A 97 23.92 4.97 -24.82
C LYS A 97 25.21 4.93 -25.63
N THR A 98 25.37 3.93 -26.49
CA THR A 98 26.40 3.96 -27.54
C THR A 98 25.96 4.94 -28.63
N SER A 99 26.19 6.23 -28.40
CA SER A 99 26.03 7.23 -29.46
C SER A 99 27.28 7.18 -30.36
N MET A 100 27.32 6.22 -31.28
CA MET A 100 28.28 6.25 -32.40
C MET A 100 27.82 7.32 -33.40
N GLN A 101 28.35 8.54 -33.28
CA GLN A 101 28.31 9.48 -34.40
C GLN A 101 29.26 8.96 -35.48
N ARG A 102 28.75 8.83 -36.72
CA ARG A 102 29.60 8.50 -37.88
C ARG A 102 30.58 9.66 -38.10
N ALA A 103 31.87 9.33 -38.24
CA ALA A 103 32.97 10.29 -38.34
C ALA A 103 33.24 10.81 -39.76
N ASP A 104 32.33 10.63 -40.71
CA ASP A 104 32.53 11.09 -42.08
C ASP A 104 31.30 11.86 -42.55
N GLY A 105 31.51 13.14 -42.81
CA GLY A 105 30.48 14.09 -43.17
C GLY A 105 31.03 15.49 -43.43
N TYR A 106 32.10 15.61 -44.21
CA TYR A 106 32.27 16.60 -45.29
C TYR A 106 33.57 16.36 -46.06
#